data_AF-A0ABD0Y5E1-F1
#
_entry.id   AF-A0ABD0Y5E1-F1
#
_cell.length_a   1.000
_cell.length_b   1.000
_cell.length_c   1.000
_cell.angle_alpha   90.00
_cell.angle_beta   90.00
_cell.angle_gamma   90.00
#
_symmetry.space_group_name_H-M   'P 1'
#
loop_
_entity.id
_entity.type
_entity.pdbx_description
1 polymer ?
#
loop_
_entity_poly.entity_id
_entity_poly.type
_entity_poly.pdbx_seq_one_letter_code
_entity_poly.pdbx_strand_id
1 'polypeptide(L)'
;VLSGSGVYDGSEIHEAVSVLSHLTRNGAVPVAFAPDIPQYHVVNHLNGSEDTTHSRNVLAESARIARGQVKPICDLVNNMDCYDAVIFPGGFGCAKNLSDFAIKGTYCTVIPEVVEILKGFHCKKKPIGLACIAPILAARVLCNVTITLGRDLCEKWPYRDVIKQAKEMGATLDDRDWNEVCFDKENMIFSTPAYMYEGLYHEIDDGIGILVKYIITVLKKGIDQPSVQHK
;
A
#
# COMPACT_ATOMS: atom_id res chain seq x y z
N VAL A 1 3.65 -5.70 -2.79
CA VAL A 1 4.57 -4.98 -3.70
C VAL A 1 5.25 -3.89 -2.90
N LEU A 2 6.58 -3.88 -2.91
CA LEU A 2 7.44 -2.91 -2.22
C LEU A 2 7.94 -1.85 -3.21
N SER A 3 8.39 -0.72 -2.67
CA SER A 3 8.80 0.47 -3.44
C SER A 3 10.17 1.01 -3.03
N GLY A 4 10.97 0.24 -2.30
CA GLY A 4 12.26 0.61 -1.71
C GLY A 4 12.29 0.26 -0.23
N SER A 5 13.22 0.83 0.56
CA SER A 5 13.36 0.54 1.99
C SER A 5 13.62 1.79 2.83
N GLY A 6 12.55 2.52 3.18
CA GLY A 6 12.61 3.76 3.93
C GLY A 6 11.39 4.62 3.63
N VAL A 7 10.79 5.25 4.65
CA VAL A 7 9.54 6.00 4.47
C VAL A 7 9.63 7.14 3.45
N TYR A 8 10.77 7.84 3.33
CA TYR A 8 10.87 9.04 2.50
C TYR A 8 11.20 8.78 1.02
N ASP A 9 11.74 7.61 0.70
CA ASP A 9 12.23 7.25 -0.63
C ASP A 9 11.89 5.81 -1.07
N GLY A 10 11.16 5.05 -0.25
CA GLY A 10 10.79 3.67 -0.48
C GLY A 10 9.51 3.25 0.26
N SER A 11 9.39 1.95 0.57
CA SER A 11 8.30 1.46 1.42
C SER A 11 8.52 1.86 2.88
N GLU A 12 7.42 2.19 3.58
CA GLU A 12 7.45 2.35 5.03
C GLU A 12 7.78 0.98 5.66
N ILE A 13 8.83 0.94 6.49
CA ILE A 13 9.45 -0.30 6.92
C ILE A 13 8.57 -1.03 7.92
N HIS A 14 7.98 -0.32 8.89
CA HIS A 14 7.11 -0.95 9.88
C HIS A 14 5.84 -1.48 9.22
N GLU A 15 5.22 -0.74 8.30
CA GLU A 15 4.05 -1.20 7.57
C GLU A 15 4.34 -2.46 6.76
N ALA A 16 5.46 -2.46 6.02
CA ALA A 16 5.86 -3.61 5.23
C ALA A 16 6.16 -4.85 6.11
N VAL A 17 6.85 -4.66 7.23
CA VAL A 17 7.14 -5.74 8.18
C VAL A 17 5.86 -6.25 8.85
N SER A 18 4.95 -5.37 9.25
CA SER A 18 3.64 -5.74 9.80
C SER A 18 2.81 -6.54 8.80
N VAL A 19 2.78 -6.13 7.52
CA VAL A 19 2.11 -6.92 6.46
C VAL A 19 2.69 -8.34 6.40
N LEU A 20 4.01 -8.48 6.32
CA LEU A 20 4.66 -9.80 6.23
C LEU A 20 4.41 -10.65 7.49
N SER A 21 4.51 -10.04 8.67
CA SER A 21 4.27 -10.67 9.96
C SER A 21 2.83 -11.19 10.08
N HIS A 22 1.84 -10.35 9.76
CA HIS A 22 0.44 -10.73 9.87
C HIS A 22 0.00 -11.72 8.79
N LEU A 23 0.58 -11.67 7.59
CA LEU A 23 0.32 -12.69 6.55
C LEU A 23 0.76 -14.07 7.04
N THR A 24 2.01 -14.18 7.52
CA THR A 24 2.55 -15.46 8.01
C THR A 24 1.85 -15.93 9.28
N ARG A 25 1.52 -15.04 10.21
CA ARG A 25 0.73 -15.35 11.43
C ARG A 25 -0.65 -15.93 11.10
N ASN A 26 -1.25 -15.57 9.97
CA ASN A 26 -2.56 -16.07 9.54
C ASN A 26 -2.48 -17.24 8.54
N GLY A 27 -1.28 -17.80 8.35
CA GLY A 27 -1.01 -18.99 7.52
C GLY A 27 -0.92 -18.73 6.02
N ALA A 28 -0.78 -17.46 5.60
CA ALA A 28 -0.51 -17.12 4.20
C ALA A 28 0.99 -17.20 3.89
N VAL A 29 1.32 -17.41 2.61
CA VAL A 29 2.71 -17.45 2.13
C VAL A 29 3.00 -16.14 1.37
N PRO A 30 3.69 -15.17 1.98
CA PRO A 30 4.02 -13.92 1.29
C PRO A 30 5.11 -14.14 0.24
N VAL A 31 4.97 -13.45 -0.89
CA VAL A 31 6.02 -13.30 -1.90
C VAL A 31 6.21 -11.82 -2.18
N ALA A 32 7.41 -11.30 -1.95
CA ALA A 32 7.70 -9.89 -2.16
C ALA A 32 8.08 -9.61 -3.62
N PHE A 33 7.61 -8.48 -4.12
CA PHE A 33 7.90 -7.97 -5.47
C PHE A 33 8.25 -6.50 -5.40
N ALA A 34 9.15 -6.03 -6.26
CA ALA A 34 9.48 -4.61 -6.41
C ALA A 34 9.93 -4.32 -7.86
N PRO A 35 9.69 -3.12 -8.40
CA PRO A 35 10.19 -2.78 -9.73
C PRO A 35 11.71 -2.69 -9.74
N ASP A 36 12.34 -3.22 -10.80
CA ASP A 36 13.78 -3.10 -11.01
C ASP A 36 14.10 -1.79 -11.73
N ILE A 37 13.95 -0.70 -11.00
CA ILE A 37 14.13 0.68 -11.48
C ILE A 37 14.97 1.48 -10.49
N PRO A 38 15.62 2.59 -10.93
CA PRO A 38 16.19 3.56 -10.01
C PRO A 38 15.11 4.15 -9.09
N GLN A 39 15.45 4.40 -7.82
CA GLN A 39 14.64 5.25 -6.96
C GLN A 39 14.59 6.67 -7.54
N TYR A 40 13.46 7.37 -7.37
CA TYR A 40 13.33 8.76 -7.78
C TYR A 40 14.39 9.66 -7.14
N HIS A 41 14.64 9.44 -5.85
CA HIS A 41 15.68 10.11 -5.07
C HIS A 41 16.16 9.22 -3.92
N VAL A 42 17.22 9.63 -3.24
CA VAL A 42 17.71 9.01 -2.01
C VAL A 42 17.59 10.03 -0.89
N VAL A 43 17.06 9.64 0.27
CA VAL A 43 16.83 10.58 1.37
C VAL A 43 17.59 10.13 2.62
N ASN A 44 18.34 11.08 3.20
CA ASN A 44 18.86 10.89 4.55
C ASN A 44 17.70 11.03 5.55
N HIS A 45 17.31 9.91 6.13
CA HIS A 45 16.16 9.86 7.04
C HIS A 45 16.40 10.55 8.39
N LEU A 46 17.65 10.88 8.75
CA LEU A 46 17.96 11.59 10.00
C LEU A 46 17.58 13.06 9.95
N ASN A 47 17.69 13.69 8.78
CA ASN A 47 17.51 15.13 8.61
C ASN A 47 16.51 15.48 7.48
N GLY A 48 16.01 14.49 6.75
CA GLY A 48 15.06 14.65 5.65
C GLY A 48 15.67 15.22 4.37
N SER A 49 16.99 15.44 4.30
CA SER A 49 17.63 16.02 3.12
C SER A 49 17.81 14.97 2.02
N GLU A 50 17.61 15.40 0.77
CA GLU A 50 17.99 14.60 -0.39
C GLU A 50 19.51 14.38 -0.44
N ASP A 51 19.92 13.15 -0.68
CA ASP A 51 21.30 12.78 -0.98
C ASP A 51 21.47 12.72 -2.51
N THR A 52 22.01 13.79 -3.07
CA THR A 52 22.25 13.95 -4.50
C THR A 52 23.55 13.28 -4.98
N THR A 53 24.31 12.66 -4.07
CA THR A 53 25.60 12.02 -4.40
C THR A 53 25.48 10.53 -4.68
N HIS A 54 24.38 9.91 -4.28
CA HIS A 54 24.14 8.48 -4.44
C HIS A 54 22.86 8.20 -5.25
N SER A 55 22.86 7.07 -5.94
CA SER A 55 21.67 6.49 -6.55
C SER A 55 21.46 5.07 -6.01
N ARG A 56 20.19 4.66 -5.90
CA ARG A 56 19.79 3.34 -5.41
C ARG A 56 18.74 2.74 -6.32
N ASN A 57 18.66 1.41 -6.31
CA ASN A 57 17.67 0.66 -7.07
C ASN A 57 16.55 0.16 -6.15
N VAL A 58 15.30 0.32 -6.59
CA VAL A 58 14.10 -0.01 -5.82
C VAL A 58 14.04 -1.48 -5.43
N LEU A 59 14.34 -2.40 -6.35
CA LEU A 59 14.35 -3.85 -6.10
C LEU A 59 15.46 -4.23 -5.10
N ALA A 60 16.68 -3.74 -5.34
CA ALA A 60 17.83 -4.01 -4.48
C ALA A 60 17.62 -3.52 -3.05
N GLU A 61 17.06 -2.32 -2.87
CA GLU A 61 16.78 -1.80 -1.53
C GLU A 61 15.59 -2.51 -0.88
N SER A 62 14.56 -2.89 -1.64
CA SER A 62 13.44 -3.69 -1.14
C SER A 62 13.88 -5.07 -0.62
N ALA A 63 14.98 -5.61 -1.14
CA ALA A 63 15.57 -6.86 -0.67
C ALA A 63 16.01 -6.80 0.79
N ARG A 64 16.27 -5.60 1.35
CA ARG A 64 16.58 -5.41 2.77
C ARG A 64 15.41 -5.82 3.66
N ILE A 65 14.19 -5.37 3.33
CA ILE A 65 12.96 -5.74 4.04
C ILE A 65 12.69 -7.24 3.86
N ALA A 66 12.79 -7.74 2.63
CA ALA A 66 12.45 -9.12 2.29
C ALA A 66 13.55 -10.15 2.60
N ARG A 67 14.66 -9.74 3.24
CA ARG A 67 15.82 -10.60 3.54
C ARG A 67 16.35 -11.35 2.30
N GLY A 68 16.42 -10.66 1.17
CA GLY A 68 16.82 -11.19 -0.13
C GLY A 68 15.70 -11.89 -0.92
N GLN A 69 14.54 -12.17 -0.32
CA GLN A 69 13.44 -12.90 -0.96
C GLN A 69 12.44 -11.94 -1.64
N VAL A 70 12.95 -11.17 -2.61
CA VAL A 70 12.15 -10.26 -3.44
C VAL A 70 12.39 -10.55 -4.92
N LYS A 71 11.32 -10.54 -5.72
CA LYS A 71 11.38 -10.77 -7.17
C LYS A 71 11.12 -9.48 -7.94
N PRO A 72 11.61 -9.36 -9.19
CA PRO A 72 11.19 -8.28 -10.08
C PRO A 72 9.66 -8.25 -10.25
N ILE A 73 9.05 -7.07 -10.27
CA ILE A 73 7.59 -6.91 -10.36
C ILE A 73 6.98 -7.50 -11.64
N CYS A 74 7.75 -7.55 -12.73
CA CYS A 74 7.31 -8.16 -13.98
C CYS A 74 7.03 -9.67 -13.84
N ASP A 75 7.67 -10.37 -12.89
CA ASP A 75 7.34 -11.76 -12.58
C ASP A 75 5.91 -11.90 -12.03
N LEU A 76 5.44 -10.92 -11.25
CA LEU A 76 4.07 -10.90 -10.75
C LEU A 76 3.09 -10.63 -11.90
N VAL A 77 3.40 -9.67 -12.78
CA VAL A 77 2.59 -9.39 -13.98
C VAL A 77 2.37 -10.66 -14.81
N ASN A 78 3.45 -11.40 -15.06
CA ASN A 78 3.42 -12.61 -15.89
C ASN A 78 2.74 -13.82 -15.22
N ASN A 79 2.61 -13.83 -13.88
CA ASN A 79 2.15 -15.00 -13.11
C ASN A 79 1.04 -14.66 -12.12
N MET A 80 0.23 -13.64 -12.43
CA MET A 80 -0.79 -13.10 -11.52
C MET A 80 -1.83 -14.13 -11.05
N ASP A 81 -2.05 -15.18 -11.84
CA ASP A 81 -2.96 -16.27 -11.49
C ASP A 81 -2.47 -17.12 -10.31
N CYS A 82 -1.17 -17.15 -10.05
CA CYS A 82 -0.57 -17.91 -8.96
C CYS A 82 -0.75 -17.27 -7.57
N TYR A 83 -1.34 -16.09 -7.48
CA TYR A 83 -1.48 -15.34 -6.22
C TYR A 83 -2.95 -15.03 -5.91
N ASP A 84 -3.35 -15.21 -4.66
CA ASP A 84 -4.75 -15.01 -4.24
C ASP A 84 -5.08 -13.54 -3.98
N ALA A 85 -4.10 -12.74 -3.56
CA ALA A 85 -4.26 -11.33 -3.23
C ALA A 85 -2.96 -10.54 -3.47
N VAL A 86 -3.06 -9.22 -3.56
CA VAL A 86 -1.92 -8.31 -3.61
C VAL A 86 -2.05 -7.25 -2.52
N ILE A 87 -0.95 -6.94 -1.83
CA ILE A 87 -0.91 -5.89 -0.81
C ILE A 87 0.20 -4.89 -1.12
N PHE A 88 -0.09 -3.60 -1.01
CA PHE A 88 0.84 -2.48 -1.14
C PHE A 88 0.93 -1.76 0.22
N PRO A 89 2.03 -1.92 0.96
CA PRO A 89 2.37 -1.01 2.06
C PRO A 89 2.56 0.42 1.53
N GLY A 90 2.48 1.40 2.42
CA GLY A 90 2.71 2.79 2.08
C GLY A 90 4.19 3.17 2.01
N GLY A 91 4.47 4.38 2.48
CA GLY A 91 5.75 5.08 2.28
C GLY A 91 5.75 5.92 1.00
N PHE A 92 6.53 6.99 1.01
CA PHE A 92 6.62 7.92 -0.11
C PHE A 92 7.17 7.29 -1.39
N GLY A 93 7.87 6.15 -1.32
CA GLY A 93 8.23 5.38 -2.51
C GLY A 93 7.00 4.93 -3.31
N CYS A 94 5.83 4.74 -2.68
CA CYS A 94 4.59 4.53 -3.42
C CYS A 94 4.19 5.76 -4.27
N ALA A 95 4.37 6.95 -3.72
CA ALA A 95 4.05 8.22 -4.37
C ALA A 95 5.17 8.77 -5.28
N LYS A 96 6.37 8.16 -5.26
CA LYS A 96 7.56 8.61 -6.01
C LYS A 96 8.14 7.59 -6.99
N ASN A 97 8.08 6.30 -6.65
CA ASN A 97 8.67 5.21 -7.44
C ASN A 97 7.60 4.36 -8.14
N LEU A 98 6.49 4.04 -7.45
CA LEU A 98 5.35 3.33 -8.07
C LEU A 98 4.42 4.26 -8.85
N SER A 99 4.50 5.55 -8.57
CA SER A 99 3.80 6.64 -9.24
C SER A 99 4.62 7.92 -9.09
N ASP A 100 4.22 8.99 -9.76
CA ASP A 100 4.80 10.33 -9.57
C ASP A 100 3.84 11.27 -8.81
N PHE A 101 2.96 10.72 -7.97
CA PHE A 101 1.95 11.46 -7.19
C PHE A 101 2.54 12.56 -6.31
N ALA A 102 3.66 12.30 -5.63
CA ALA A 102 4.32 13.29 -4.79
C ALA A 102 4.86 14.50 -5.59
N ILE A 103 4.97 14.36 -6.92
CA ILE A 103 5.48 15.39 -7.83
C ILE A 103 4.34 16.07 -8.58
N LYS A 104 3.38 15.29 -9.10
CA LYS A 104 2.34 15.77 -10.02
C LYS A 104 0.94 15.87 -9.40
N GLY A 105 0.76 15.47 -8.14
CA GLY A 105 -0.54 15.46 -7.48
C GLY A 105 -1.58 14.67 -8.28
N THR A 106 -2.74 15.26 -8.52
CA THR A 106 -3.86 14.60 -9.23
C THR A 106 -3.59 14.35 -10.71
N TYR A 107 -2.56 14.95 -11.31
CA TYR A 107 -2.10 14.68 -12.67
C TYR A 107 -1.09 13.54 -12.76
N CYS A 108 -0.91 12.78 -11.68
CA CYS A 108 0.08 11.73 -11.63
C CYS A 108 -0.15 10.62 -12.65
N THR A 109 0.89 9.84 -12.86
CA THR A 109 0.91 8.58 -13.55
C THR A 109 1.39 7.50 -12.59
N VAL A 110 0.93 6.28 -12.82
CA VAL A 110 1.35 5.07 -12.10
C VAL A 110 2.16 4.23 -13.08
N ILE A 111 3.24 3.59 -12.62
CA ILE A 111 4.11 2.81 -13.52
C ILE A 111 3.33 1.65 -14.17
N PRO A 112 3.66 1.26 -15.41
CA PRO A 112 2.88 0.31 -16.20
C PRO A 112 2.60 -1.02 -15.47
N GLU A 113 3.58 -1.58 -14.78
CA GLU A 113 3.45 -2.86 -14.10
C GLU A 113 2.45 -2.80 -12.94
N VAL A 114 2.43 -1.69 -12.21
CA VAL A 114 1.45 -1.48 -11.13
C VAL A 114 0.05 -1.26 -11.70
N VAL A 115 -0.09 -0.56 -12.83
CA VAL A 115 -1.37 -0.42 -13.54
C VAL A 115 -1.92 -1.79 -13.95
N GLU A 116 -1.07 -2.64 -14.53
CA GLU A 116 -1.45 -3.99 -14.96
C GLU A 116 -1.83 -4.88 -13.77
N ILE A 117 -1.06 -4.82 -12.68
CA ILE A 117 -1.37 -5.56 -11.44
C ILE A 117 -2.72 -5.14 -10.88
N LEU A 118 -2.95 -3.83 -10.68
CA LEU A 118 -4.20 -3.36 -10.09
C LEU A 118 -5.40 -3.74 -10.95
N LYS A 119 -5.33 -3.55 -12.27
CA LYS A 119 -6.40 -3.94 -13.20
C LYS A 119 -6.59 -5.45 -13.24
N GLY A 120 -5.52 -6.24 -13.27
CA GLY A 120 -5.60 -7.70 -13.36
C GLY A 120 -6.21 -8.34 -12.11
N PHE A 121 -5.81 -7.91 -10.91
CA PHE A 121 -6.42 -8.36 -9.66
C PHE A 121 -7.89 -7.91 -9.56
N HIS A 122 -8.18 -6.66 -9.95
CA HIS A 122 -9.54 -6.11 -9.96
C HIS A 122 -10.48 -6.87 -10.91
N CYS A 123 -10.06 -7.11 -12.16
CA CYS A 123 -10.85 -7.86 -13.15
C CYS A 123 -11.16 -9.29 -12.69
N LYS A 124 -10.24 -9.92 -11.94
CA LYS A 124 -10.40 -11.28 -11.41
C LYS A 124 -11.08 -11.32 -10.04
N LYS A 125 -11.52 -10.17 -9.51
CA LYS A 125 -12.11 -10.03 -8.17
C LYS A 125 -11.22 -10.64 -7.07
N LYS A 126 -9.90 -10.53 -7.24
CA LYS A 126 -8.92 -10.91 -6.23
C LYS A 126 -8.66 -9.72 -5.29
N PRO A 127 -8.57 -9.94 -3.96
CA PRO A 127 -8.33 -8.86 -3.01
C PRO A 127 -7.10 -7.98 -3.32
N ILE A 128 -7.29 -6.67 -3.21
CA ILE A 128 -6.24 -5.65 -3.27
C ILE A 128 -6.19 -4.94 -1.91
N GLY A 129 -5.10 -5.10 -1.16
CA GLY A 129 -4.86 -4.41 0.12
C GLY A 129 -3.96 -3.19 -0.06
N LEU A 130 -4.35 -2.04 0.50
CA LEU A 130 -3.64 -0.78 0.34
C LEU A 130 -3.49 -0.09 1.70
N ALA A 131 -2.26 0.18 2.15
CA ALA A 131 -2.01 0.87 3.41
C ALA A 131 -1.47 2.29 3.18
N CYS A 132 -1.79 3.19 4.10
CA CYS A 132 -1.22 4.54 4.15
C CYS A 132 -1.47 5.32 2.86
N ILE A 133 -0.44 5.72 2.12
CA ILE A 133 -0.60 6.49 0.87
C ILE A 133 -0.93 5.60 -0.33
N ALA A 134 -0.75 4.27 -0.25
CA ALA A 134 -0.99 3.35 -1.36
C ALA A 134 -2.41 3.38 -1.98
N PRO A 135 -3.51 3.72 -1.26
CA PRO A 135 -4.84 3.87 -1.83
C PRO A 135 -4.92 4.85 -3.00
N ILE A 136 -4.01 5.84 -3.09
CA ILE A 136 -3.96 6.76 -4.24
C ILE A 136 -3.74 6.03 -5.58
N LEU A 137 -3.06 4.87 -5.55
CA LEU A 137 -2.81 4.09 -6.76
C LEU A 137 -4.12 3.56 -7.34
N ALA A 138 -4.99 3.01 -6.48
CA ALA A 138 -6.30 2.52 -6.89
C ALA A 138 -7.22 3.65 -7.33
N ALA A 139 -7.22 4.78 -6.60
CA ALA A 139 -7.96 5.98 -6.98
C ALA A 139 -7.61 6.41 -8.42
N ARG A 140 -6.30 6.45 -8.75
CA ARG A 140 -5.82 6.88 -10.06
C ARG A 140 -6.08 5.87 -11.18
N VAL A 141 -5.98 4.57 -10.89
CA VAL A 141 -5.95 3.50 -11.92
C VAL A 141 -7.31 2.88 -12.19
N LEU A 142 -8.10 2.62 -11.15
CA LEU A 142 -9.35 1.87 -11.25
C LEU A 142 -10.56 2.78 -11.40
N CYS A 143 -10.50 3.99 -10.82
CA CYS A 143 -11.60 4.97 -10.73
C CYS A 143 -12.85 4.38 -10.03
N ASN A 144 -13.73 5.22 -9.48
CA ASN A 144 -14.97 4.77 -8.80
C ASN A 144 -14.75 3.71 -7.70
N VAL A 145 -13.63 3.81 -6.99
CA VAL A 145 -13.31 2.94 -5.85
C VAL A 145 -13.66 3.66 -4.55
N THR A 146 -14.07 2.91 -3.54
CA THR A 146 -14.20 3.40 -2.17
C THR A 146 -12.94 3.04 -1.38
N ILE A 147 -12.27 4.03 -0.83
CA ILE A 147 -11.01 3.86 -0.10
C ILE A 147 -11.00 4.72 1.16
N THR A 148 -10.14 4.37 2.10
CA THR A 148 -9.76 5.27 3.20
C THR A 148 -8.31 5.71 3.07
N LEU A 149 -8.06 6.96 3.43
CA LEU A 149 -6.74 7.55 3.67
C LEU A 149 -6.65 8.08 5.11
N GLY A 150 -7.61 7.73 5.97
CA GLY A 150 -7.76 8.29 7.31
C GLY A 150 -8.98 9.18 7.45
N ARG A 151 -8.87 10.20 8.30
CA ARG A 151 -9.90 11.21 8.57
C ARG A 151 -9.45 12.60 8.15
N ASP A 152 -10.38 13.42 7.69
CA ASP A 152 -10.14 14.84 7.42
C ASP A 152 -10.22 15.67 8.73
N LEU A 153 -9.31 15.42 9.66
CA LEU A 153 -9.21 16.09 10.96
C LEU A 153 -7.80 16.64 11.18
N CYS A 154 -7.65 17.85 11.70
CA CYS A 154 -6.31 18.45 11.87
C CYS A 154 -5.41 17.73 12.88
N GLU A 155 -5.97 17.10 13.91
CA GLU A 155 -5.20 16.49 14.99
C GLU A 155 -4.72 15.08 14.61
N LYS A 156 -3.41 14.82 14.67
CA LYS A 156 -2.76 13.53 14.35
C LYS A 156 -2.90 13.02 12.91
N TRP A 157 -3.47 13.77 11.97
CA TRP A 157 -3.56 13.38 10.55
C TRP A 157 -2.78 14.36 9.65
N PRO A 158 -1.43 14.30 9.65
CA PRO A 158 -0.58 15.28 8.96
C PRO A 158 -0.75 15.29 7.44
N TYR A 159 -1.30 14.22 6.85
CA TYR A 159 -1.43 14.06 5.39
C TYR A 159 -2.89 14.12 4.89
N ARG A 160 -3.81 14.65 5.71
CA ARG A 160 -5.25 14.74 5.39
C ARG A 160 -5.57 15.44 4.06
N ASP A 161 -4.74 16.35 3.59
CA ASP A 161 -4.97 17.08 2.33
C ASP A 161 -5.02 16.13 1.11
N VAL A 162 -4.42 14.94 1.21
CA VAL A 162 -4.48 13.90 0.17
C VAL A 162 -5.90 13.36 -0.02
N ILE A 163 -6.77 13.42 0.99
CA ILE A 163 -8.19 13.00 0.91
C ILE A 163 -8.90 13.77 -0.21
N LYS A 164 -8.67 15.09 -0.30
CA LYS A 164 -9.26 15.92 -1.35
C LYS A 164 -8.73 15.54 -2.73
N GLN A 165 -7.43 15.30 -2.86
CA GLN A 165 -6.80 14.90 -4.12
C GLN A 165 -7.31 13.53 -4.59
N ALA A 166 -7.55 12.59 -3.68
CA ALA A 166 -8.15 11.30 -4.02
C ALA A 166 -9.59 11.45 -4.54
N LYS A 167 -10.40 12.34 -3.95
CA LYS A 167 -11.74 12.67 -4.45
C LYS A 167 -11.69 13.25 -5.87
N GLU A 168 -10.75 14.15 -6.13
CA GLU A 168 -10.53 14.74 -7.48
C GLU A 168 -10.12 13.69 -8.52
N MET A 169 -9.45 12.60 -8.11
CA MET A 169 -9.13 11.46 -8.97
C MET A 169 -10.30 10.46 -9.13
N GLY A 170 -11.47 10.75 -8.56
CA GLY A 170 -12.69 9.95 -8.73
C GLY A 170 -12.86 8.81 -7.71
N ALA A 171 -12.16 8.86 -6.58
CA ALA A 171 -12.41 7.95 -5.46
C ALA A 171 -13.49 8.48 -4.52
N THR A 172 -14.28 7.57 -3.96
CA THR A 172 -15.13 7.84 -2.80
C THR A 172 -14.31 7.60 -1.54
N LEU A 173 -14.33 8.57 -0.61
CA LEU A 173 -13.56 8.48 0.63
C LEU A 173 -14.46 8.01 1.76
N ASP A 174 -14.05 6.93 2.41
CA ASP A 174 -14.64 6.39 3.64
C ASP A 174 -13.73 6.77 4.80
N ASP A 175 -14.21 7.67 5.65
CA ASP A 175 -13.43 8.15 6.80
C ASP A 175 -13.30 7.02 7.84
N ARG A 176 -12.06 6.62 8.12
CA ARG A 176 -11.72 5.52 9.04
C ARG A 176 -10.63 5.93 10.00
N ASP A 177 -10.73 5.49 11.25
CA ASP A 177 -9.64 5.63 12.21
C ASP A 177 -8.45 4.73 11.87
N TRP A 178 -7.33 4.94 12.55
CA TRP A 178 -6.09 4.17 12.35
C TRP A 178 -6.26 2.66 12.57
N ASN A 179 -7.22 2.24 13.41
CA ASN A 179 -7.54 0.85 13.73
C ASN A 179 -8.74 0.31 12.92
N GLU A 180 -9.11 0.97 11.84
CA GLU A 180 -10.23 0.55 11.00
C GLU A 180 -9.79 0.25 9.55
N VAL A 181 -10.65 -0.49 8.85
CA VAL A 181 -10.43 -0.88 7.45
C VAL A 181 -11.67 -0.50 6.64
N CYS A 182 -11.45 0.21 5.54
CA CYS A 182 -12.46 0.37 4.50
C CYS A 182 -12.42 -0.86 3.59
N PHE A 183 -13.58 -1.50 3.36
CA PHE A 183 -13.74 -2.58 2.40
C PHE A 183 -14.74 -2.19 1.32
N ASP A 184 -14.22 -1.92 0.12
CA ASP A 184 -15.00 -1.80 -1.10
C ASP A 184 -15.29 -3.19 -1.66
N LYS A 185 -16.47 -3.70 -1.30
CA LYS A 185 -16.95 -5.01 -1.71
C LYS A 185 -17.11 -5.15 -3.23
N GLU A 186 -17.51 -4.08 -3.92
CA GLU A 186 -17.73 -4.13 -5.37
C GLU A 186 -16.40 -4.32 -6.10
N ASN A 187 -15.35 -3.62 -5.64
CA ASN A 187 -14.04 -3.62 -6.29
C ASN A 187 -13.02 -4.59 -5.66
N MET A 188 -13.37 -5.29 -4.57
CA MET A 188 -12.48 -6.15 -3.79
C MET A 188 -11.23 -5.41 -3.27
N ILE A 189 -11.42 -4.16 -2.85
CA ILE A 189 -10.34 -3.29 -2.34
C ILE A 189 -10.49 -3.14 -0.83
N PHE A 190 -9.39 -3.33 -0.13
CA PHE A 190 -9.26 -3.13 1.30
C PHE A 190 -8.24 -2.03 1.53
N SER A 191 -8.56 -1.05 2.35
CA SER A 191 -7.62 0.02 2.69
C SER A 191 -7.63 0.36 4.18
N THR A 192 -6.46 0.75 4.70
CA THR A 192 -6.29 1.20 6.08
C THR A 192 -5.34 2.39 6.14
N PRO A 193 -5.51 3.33 7.09
CA PRO A 193 -4.76 4.57 7.07
C PRO A 193 -3.28 4.46 7.49
N ALA A 194 -2.92 3.51 8.37
CA ALA A 194 -1.54 3.35 8.86
C ALA A 194 -0.85 4.70 9.19
N TYR A 195 0.37 4.99 8.70
CA TYR A 195 1.08 6.24 9.01
C TYR A 195 0.53 7.51 8.34
N MET A 196 -0.62 7.46 7.67
CA MET A 196 -1.38 8.69 7.42
C MET A 196 -1.82 9.38 8.73
N TYR A 197 -1.85 8.59 9.81
CA TYR A 197 -1.99 8.97 11.21
C TYR A 197 -0.63 9.01 11.93
N GLU A 198 -0.46 9.93 12.87
CA GLU A 198 0.68 9.99 13.81
C GLU A 198 0.56 8.89 14.88
N GLY A 199 0.68 7.64 14.44
CA GLY A 199 0.53 6.46 15.28
C GLY A 199 1.81 5.99 15.96
N LEU A 200 1.63 5.36 17.11
CA LEU A 200 2.66 4.57 17.77
C LEU A 200 2.95 3.29 16.96
N TYR A 201 4.15 2.74 17.09
CA TYR A 201 4.55 1.55 16.33
C TYR A 201 3.56 0.37 16.43
N HIS A 202 3.01 0.11 17.63
CA HIS A 202 2.05 -0.98 17.81
C HIS A 202 0.67 -0.64 17.23
N GLU A 203 0.26 0.62 17.24
CA GLU A 203 -1.02 1.04 16.62
C GLU A 203 -0.98 0.77 15.12
N ILE A 204 0.15 1.06 14.46
CA ILE A 204 0.33 0.77 13.03
C ILE A 204 0.36 -0.74 12.77
N ASP A 205 1.04 -1.52 13.61
CA ASP A 205 1.04 -2.99 13.50
C ASP A 205 -0.37 -3.57 13.66
N ASP A 206 -1.13 -3.11 14.66
CA ASP A 206 -2.49 -3.57 14.95
C ASP A 206 -3.44 -3.22 13.79
N GLY A 207 -3.42 -1.99 13.28
CA GLY A 207 -4.24 -1.55 12.15
C GLY A 207 -4.00 -2.38 10.89
N ILE A 208 -2.72 -2.62 10.56
CA ILE A 208 -2.33 -3.48 9.43
C ILE A 208 -2.72 -4.95 9.68
N GLY A 209 -2.63 -5.41 10.92
CA GLY A 209 -3.11 -6.73 11.31
C GLY A 209 -4.59 -6.94 11.02
N ILE A 210 -5.42 -5.91 11.27
CA ILE A 210 -6.85 -5.93 10.94
C ILE A 210 -7.06 -6.03 9.44
N LEU A 211 -6.35 -5.22 8.64
CA LEU A 211 -6.38 -5.27 7.17
C LEU A 211 -6.09 -6.68 6.66
N VAL A 212 -4.96 -7.25 7.06
CA VAL A 212 -4.52 -8.58 6.60
C VAL A 212 -5.48 -9.68 7.03
N LYS A 213 -5.93 -9.65 8.29
CA LYS A 213 -6.89 -10.62 8.81
C LYS A 213 -8.23 -10.55 8.07
N TYR A 214 -8.68 -9.35 7.70
CA TYR A 214 -9.91 -9.18 6.94
C TYR A 214 -9.77 -9.78 5.54
N ILE A 215 -8.71 -9.44 4.80
CA ILE A 215 -8.42 -10.03 3.48
C ILE A 215 -8.44 -11.56 3.55
N ILE A 216 -7.73 -12.16 4.51
CA ILE A 216 -7.65 -13.61 4.68
C ILE A 216 -9.01 -14.22 5.06
N THR A 217 -9.82 -13.51 5.86
CA THR A 217 -11.17 -13.95 6.21
C THR A 217 -12.05 -14.03 4.97
N VAL A 218 -12.02 -13.01 4.11
CA VAL A 218 -12.79 -12.98 2.87
C VAL A 218 -12.34 -14.09 1.91
N LEU A 219 -11.03 -14.34 1.79
CA LEU A 219 -10.50 -15.44 0.98
C LEU A 219 -10.95 -16.82 1.49
N LYS A 220 -10.99 -17.03 2.80
CA LYS A 220 -11.33 -18.33 3.39
C LYS A 220 -12.83 -18.59 3.49
N LYS A 221 -13.64 -17.55 3.72
CA LYS A 221 -15.06 -17.68 4.10
C LYS A 221 -16.04 -17.09 3.08
N GLY A 222 -15.54 -16.40 2.05
CA GLY A 222 -16.35 -15.63 1.12
C GLY A 222 -16.76 -14.26 1.68
N ILE A 223 -17.39 -13.46 0.82
CA ILE A 223 -17.60 -12.02 1.00
C ILE A 223 -18.74 -11.70 2.01
N ASP A 224 -19.62 -12.66 2.30
CA ASP A 224 -20.86 -12.42 3.07
C ASP A 224 -20.76 -12.71 4.57
N GLN A 225 -19.56 -13.02 5.09
CA GLN A 225 -19.37 -13.19 6.54
C GLN A 225 -18.61 -12.00 7.13
N PRO A 226 -19.24 -11.20 8.03
CA PRO A 226 -18.59 -10.02 8.60
C PRO A 226 -17.34 -10.42 9.37
N SER A 227 -16.29 -9.62 9.21
CA SER A 227 -15.08 -9.69 10.02
C SER A 227 -15.42 -9.55 11.51
N VAL A 228 -14.81 -10.40 12.32
CA VAL A 228 -14.91 -10.45 13.78
C VAL A 228 -14.70 -9.04 14.37
N GLN A 229 -15.76 -8.50 14.98
CA GLN A 229 -15.66 -7.31 15.84
C GLN A 229 -14.66 -7.58 16.97
N HIS A 230 -13.80 -6.60 17.21
CA HIS A 230 -12.80 -6.59 18.26
C HIS A 230 -13.36 -7.04 19.63
N LYS A 231 -12.74 -8.07 20.19
CA LYS A 231 -12.66 -8.28 21.64
C LYS A 231 -11.23 -8.04 22.06
#